data_AF-A0A1U7ZLP5-F1
#
_entry.id   AF-A0A1U7ZLP5-F1
#
_cell.length_a   1.000
_cell.length_b   1.000
_cell.length_c   1.000
_cell.angle_alpha   90.00
_cell.angle_beta   90.00
_cell.angle_gamma   90.00
#
_symmetry.space_group_name_H-M   'P 1'
#
loop_
_entity.id
_entity.type
_entity.pdbx_description
1 polymer ?
#
loop_
_entity_poly.entity_id
_entity_poly.type
_entity_poly.pdbx_seq_one_letter_code
_entity_poly.pdbx_strand_id
1 'polypeptide(L)'
;MSTETESATRSPAPLLVRTYSSKGEIKNLASISSSLLPAFGTVVGEGSLPIRKHIIAPYDRRYRLWQTFLVVLVIYSAWSSPFELAFRRVATGSLLPVDLVVDAFFAIDIVLTFFVAYLDKSTYLLVDDPKKIALRYVTKLWFPMDVASTLPFQVIYRILTGKMHQGDVFGFINLLRLWRLRRVSELFTRLEKDTRFSYFWTRYCKLIAVTLFAVHSAGCFYYWLATHYPEKSKTWIGSAVNDFEQRSIWLGYTYAMYWSIVTLTTVGYGDLHSANNGEKVFNICYMLFNIGLTAYLIGNMTNLIVHGAIRTFAMVTEMRAEYFPPKVDIVLQNEIPTDFYIIVSGAVDLLTYKNGTEQCLSHLGPASMVGEIGVIFNIPQPFTVRSKRLSQVIRTSHQTFKQIVQPHIEDGKIIISNFIQYLKGLEGEILDEIPFITEQLGDLNNEHTTSEQEIRNHEASVLSSVGDDNLEGTATLSPPCSSSLPMRLIIYGFHPDEANKEGTSKMGKLIHMPDSMEELLSLAEKKCGKRGTKVLMDDGSEVEDLRALRDNDHLYIF
;
A
#
# COMPACT_ATOMS: atom_id res chain seq x y z
N MET A 1 56.14 -29.16 45.21
CA MET A 1 56.79 -27.95 44.67
C MET A 1 55.76 -27.24 43.80
N SER A 2 55.00 -26.26 44.32
CA SER A 2 55.42 -24.84 44.50
C SER A 2 55.76 -24.23 43.13
N THR A 3 55.06 -23.22 42.61
CA THR A 3 54.63 -21.97 43.26
C THR A 3 53.54 -21.27 42.44
N GLU A 4 52.57 -20.70 43.17
CA GLU A 4 51.73 -19.56 42.77
C GLU A 4 52.57 -18.31 42.43
N THR A 5 52.01 -17.37 41.68
CA THR A 5 51.87 -15.97 42.14
C THR A 5 50.95 -15.15 41.25
N GLU A 6 50.09 -14.39 41.93
CA GLU A 6 49.01 -13.53 41.46
C GLU A 6 49.50 -12.24 40.78
N SER A 7 48.64 -11.63 39.95
CA SER A 7 48.28 -10.20 40.09
C SER A 7 47.00 -9.96 39.27
N ALA A 8 45.87 -9.72 39.93
CA ALA A 8 45.38 -8.43 40.40
C ALA A 8 44.30 -7.85 39.46
N THR A 9 43.05 -8.13 39.84
CA THR A 9 41.96 -7.14 40.00
C THR A 9 41.87 -5.99 38.99
N ARG A 10 40.75 -5.95 38.25
CA ARG A 10 39.78 -4.84 38.33
C ARG A 10 38.49 -5.18 37.59
N SER A 11 37.44 -5.40 38.38
CA SER A 11 36.06 -5.10 38.02
C SER A 11 35.94 -3.63 37.63
N PRO A 12 35.15 -3.27 36.61
CA PRO A 12 34.57 -1.94 36.55
C PRO A 12 33.24 -1.99 37.30
N ALA A 13 33.30 -1.70 38.60
CA ALA A 13 32.15 -1.07 39.24
C ALA A 13 31.96 0.32 38.59
N PRO A 14 30.72 0.78 38.39
CA PRO A 14 30.44 2.00 37.66
C PRO A 14 30.93 3.21 38.47
N LEU A 15 31.73 4.06 37.83
CA LEU A 15 32.04 5.37 38.37
C LEU A 15 30.76 6.22 38.37
N LEU A 16 30.16 6.34 39.56
CA LEU A 16 29.23 7.40 39.90
C LEU A 16 29.93 8.76 39.77
N VAL A 17 29.83 9.36 38.59
CA VAL A 17 29.96 10.83 38.47
C VAL A 17 28.56 11.40 38.54
N ARG A 18 28.23 11.87 39.73
CA ARG A 18 27.05 12.66 40.05
C ARG A 18 27.32 14.10 39.60
N THR A 19 26.88 14.47 38.41
CA THR A 19 26.60 15.88 38.08
C THR A 19 25.09 16.08 38.17
N TYR A 20 24.68 16.81 39.20
CA TYR A 20 23.32 17.33 39.34
C TYR A 20 23.01 18.25 38.15
N SER A 21 21.95 17.94 37.41
CA SER A 21 21.10 18.95 36.79
C SER A 21 19.66 18.47 36.88
N SER A 22 18.81 19.35 37.41
CA SER A 22 17.47 19.10 37.93
C SER A 22 16.39 18.94 36.84
N LYS A 23 15.27 18.32 37.25
CA LYS A 23 13.98 18.09 36.56
C LYS A 23 13.98 16.82 35.69
N GLY A 24 13.13 15.82 35.84
CA GLY A 24 11.92 15.63 36.63
C GLY A 24 11.22 14.39 36.05
N GLU A 25 10.80 13.49 36.94
CA GLU A 25 9.84 12.40 36.77
C GLU A 25 10.13 11.15 35.91
N ILE A 26 9.90 10.04 36.58
CA ILE A 26 10.10 8.64 36.23
C ILE A 26 8.84 8.15 35.49
N LYS A 27 8.97 7.74 34.23
CA LYS A 27 7.97 6.89 33.56
C LYS A 27 8.47 5.46 33.56
N ASN A 28 7.92 4.63 34.44
CA ASN A 28 8.04 3.18 34.36
C ASN A 28 6.74 2.58 33.81
N LEU A 29 6.86 2.05 32.59
CA LEU A 29 6.39 0.75 32.12
C LEU A 29 4.99 0.27 32.54
N ALA A 30 4.14 0.19 31.52
CA ALA A 30 3.39 -0.99 31.15
C ALA A 30 2.50 -1.63 32.23
N SER A 31 1.20 -1.36 32.13
CA SER A 31 0.22 -2.40 32.41
C SER A 31 -0.98 -2.31 31.46
N ILE A 32 -0.97 -3.25 30.51
CA ILE A 32 -2.17 -3.93 29.99
C ILE A 32 -2.95 -3.19 28.90
N SER A 33 -2.42 -3.19 27.67
CA SER A 33 -3.21 -3.45 26.46
C SER A 33 -2.42 -4.06 25.30
N SER A 34 -1.13 -4.41 25.51
CA SER A 34 -0.25 -5.01 24.49
C SER A 34 -0.50 -6.51 24.24
N SER A 35 -1.65 -7.06 24.61
CA SER A 35 -2.02 -8.43 24.25
C SER A 35 -2.94 -8.39 23.03
N LEU A 36 -2.34 -8.24 21.84
CA LEU A 36 -2.64 -8.96 20.59
C LEU A 36 -2.08 -8.16 19.39
N LEU A 37 -1.04 -8.73 18.76
CA LEU A 37 -0.45 -8.42 17.45
C LEU A 37 0.73 -7.42 17.41
N PRO A 38 1.97 -7.87 17.13
CA PRO A 38 2.96 -7.08 16.41
C PRO A 38 2.76 -7.31 14.91
N ALA A 39 2.04 -6.40 14.24
CA ALA A 39 1.89 -6.41 12.80
C ALA A 39 2.02 -4.98 12.25
N PHE A 40 2.94 -4.83 11.29
CA PHE A 40 3.11 -3.68 10.39
C PHE A 40 3.82 -2.42 10.91
N GLY A 41 4.92 -2.10 10.21
CA GLY A 41 5.48 -0.74 10.09
C GLY A 41 6.09 -0.19 11.37
N THR A 42 7.38 -0.45 11.60
CA THR A 42 8.15 0.38 12.54
C THR A 42 8.22 1.80 12.00
N VAL A 43 7.28 2.65 12.41
CA VAL A 43 7.54 4.08 12.57
C VAL A 43 8.58 4.17 13.68
N VAL A 44 9.85 4.14 13.29
CA VAL A 44 10.95 4.47 14.18
C VAL A 44 10.89 5.97 14.40
N GLY A 45 10.01 6.39 15.30
CA GLY A 45 10.09 7.69 15.94
C GLY A 45 11.33 7.72 16.81
N GLU A 46 12.18 8.72 16.56
CA GLU A 46 13.13 9.32 17.51
C GLU A 46 13.94 8.34 18.39
N GLY A 47 14.78 7.54 17.73
CA GLY A 47 15.77 6.72 18.43
C GLY A 47 16.82 6.10 17.54
N SER A 48 17.00 6.58 16.29
CA SER A 48 18.07 6.07 15.44
C SER A 48 19.42 6.45 16.05
N LEU A 49 20.13 5.45 16.57
CA LEU A 49 21.54 5.55 16.92
C LEU A 49 22.27 6.35 15.82
N PRO A 50 23.09 7.34 16.17
CA PRO A 50 23.77 8.16 15.18
C PRO A 50 24.64 7.25 14.32
N ILE A 51 24.19 7.01 13.08
CA ILE A 51 24.93 6.25 12.08
C ILE A 51 26.24 6.98 11.83
N ARG A 52 27.35 6.25 11.72
CA ARG A 52 28.65 6.83 11.39
C ARG A 52 28.55 7.75 10.17
N LYS A 53 29.16 8.94 10.24
CA LYS A 53 29.05 10.04 9.24
C LYS A 53 29.30 9.65 7.77
N HIS A 54 30.00 8.55 7.52
CA HIS A 54 30.34 8.07 6.16
C HIS A 54 29.51 6.86 5.70
N ILE A 55 28.43 6.51 6.40
CA ILE A 55 27.56 5.38 6.08
C ILE A 55 26.16 5.89 5.75
N ILE A 56 25.62 5.42 4.64
CA ILE A 56 24.30 5.79 4.12
C ILE A 56 23.27 4.83 4.72
N ALA A 57 22.17 5.37 5.24
CA ALA A 57 21.08 4.54 5.72
C ALA A 57 20.27 4.01 4.52
N PRO A 58 19.90 2.71 4.50
CA PRO A 58 19.14 2.14 3.39
C PRO A 58 17.74 2.77 3.22
N TYR A 59 17.24 3.45 4.26
CA TYR A 59 15.95 4.13 4.28
C TYR A 59 16.05 5.64 3.98
N ASP A 60 17.21 6.14 3.59
CA ASP A 60 17.35 7.55 3.21
C ASP A 60 16.57 7.85 1.93
N ARG A 61 15.83 8.98 1.91
CA ARG A 61 15.05 9.41 0.73
C ARG A 61 15.93 9.57 -0.51
N ARG A 62 17.13 10.13 -0.35
CA ARG A 62 18.10 10.32 -1.45
C ARG A 62 18.58 9.00 -2.02
N TYR A 63 18.90 8.04 -1.16
CA TYR A 63 19.31 6.71 -1.59
C TYR A 63 18.17 5.95 -2.27
N ARG A 64 16.94 6.08 -1.78
CA ARG A 64 15.77 5.52 -2.47
C ARG A 64 15.56 6.13 -3.85
N LEU A 65 15.67 7.45 -4.01
CA LEU A 65 15.59 8.11 -5.31
C LEU A 65 16.68 7.63 -6.27
N TRP A 66 17.91 7.46 -5.77
CA TRP A 66 19.02 6.86 -6.51
C TRP A 66 18.69 5.43 -6.97
N GLN A 67 18.17 4.59 -6.08
CA GLN A 67 17.77 3.21 -6.43
C GLN A 67 16.65 3.20 -7.49
N THR A 68 15.65 4.07 -7.38
CA THR A 68 14.59 4.21 -8.40
C THR A 68 15.17 4.66 -9.75
N PHE A 69 16.09 5.62 -9.76
CA PHE A 69 16.79 6.04 -10.97
C PHE A 69 17.57 4.89 -11.62
N LEU A 70 18.30 4.10 -10.83
CA LEU A 70 19.01 2.93 -11.36
C LEU A 70 18.07 1.90 -11.96
N VAL A 71 16.87 1.69 -11.40
CA VAL A 71 15.89 0.77 -11.99
C VAL A 71 15.51 1.20 -13.42
N VAL A 72 15.35 2.51 -13.66
CA VAL A 72 15.08 3.01 -15.02
C VAL A 72 16.23 2.67 -15.97
N LEU A 73 17.47 2.83 -15.52
CA LEU A 73 18.66 2.43 -16.30
C LEU A 73 18.73 0.92 -16.53
N VAL A 74 18.28 0.09 -15.58
CA VAL A 74 18.20 -1.36 -15.74
C VAL A 74 17.19 -1.74 -16.82
N ILE A 75 16.03 -1.08 -16.87
CA ILE A 75 15.01 -1.33 -17.90
C ILE A 75 15.58 -1.01 -19.28
N TYR A 76 16.24 0.14 -19.43
CA TYR A 76 16.94 0.50 -20.67
C TYR A 76 18.00 -0.56 -21.04
N SER A 77 18.86 -0.95 -20.10
CA SER A 77 19.95 -1.90 -20.33
C SER A 77 19.43 -3.31 -20.68
N ALA A 78 18.33 -3.73 -20.06
CA ALA A 78 17.69 -5.00 -20.35
C ALA A 78 17.09 -5.02 -21.76
N TRP A 79 16.48 -3.92 -22.21
CA TRP A 79 15.91 -3.84 -23.56
C TRP A 79 16.98 -3.70 -24.65
N SER A 80 18.00 -2.87 -24.43
CA SER A 80 19.10 -2.66 -25.37
C SER A 80 19.97 -3.90 -25.56
N SER A 81 20.20 -4.72 -24.52
CA SER A 81 21.16 -5.85 -24.60
C SER A 81 20.82 -6.91 -25.66
N PRO A 82 19.60 -7.48 -25.75
CA PRO A 82 19.23 -8.39 -26.85
C PRO A 82 19.19 -7.68 -28.21
N PHE A 83 18.80 -6.41 -28.23
CA PHE A 83 18.72 -5.61 -29.45
C PHE A 83 20.10 -5.38 -30.07
N GLU A 84 21.10 -5.01 -29.28
CA GLU A 84 22.49 -4.84 -29.74
C GLU A 84 23.09 -6.14 -30.27
N LEU A 85 22.76 -7.28 -29.64
CA LEU A 85 23.21 -8.61 -30.09
C LEU A 85 22.71 -8.90 -31.51
N ALA A 86 21.43 -8.60 -31.78
CA ALA A 86 20.78 -8.87 -33.06
C ALA A 86 21.12 -7.83 -34.14
N PHE A 87 21.20 -6.54 -33.78
CA PHE A 87 21.33 -5.41 -34.71
C PHE A 87 22.67 -4.68 -34.56
N ARG A 88 23.76 -5.35 -34.92
CA ARG A 88 25.16 -4.89 -34.71
C ARG A 88 25.52 -3.53 -35.31
N ARG A 89 24.88 -3.11 -36.41
CA ARG A 89 25.13 -1.80 -37.02
C ARG A 89 24.75 -0.64 -36.09
N VAL A 90 23.76 -0.83 -35.22
CA VAL A 90 23.34 0.19 -34.25
C VAL A 90 24.24 0.16 -33.01
N ALA A 91 24.65 -1.03 -32.58
CA ALA A 91 25.56 -1.22 -31.44
C ALA A 91 26.91 -0.52 -31.61
N THR A 92 27.42 -0.43 -32.84
CA THR A 92 28.69 0.24 -33.16
C THR A 92 28.58 1.75 -33.41
N GLY A 93 27.35 2.28 -33.50
CA GLY A 93 27.05 3.67 -33.82
C GLY A 93 26.70 4.51 -32.59
N SER A 94 25.48 5.06 -32.58
CA SER A 94 25.03 6.05 -31.59
C SER A 94 24.70 5.49 -30.19
N LEU A 95 24.54 4.17 -30.05
CA LEU A 95 24.19 3.54 -28.75
C LEU A 95 25.40 3.39 -27.81
N LEU A 96 26.61 3.19 -28.36
CA LEU A 96 27.81 2.93 -27.57
C LEU A 96 28.12 4.04 -26.53
N PRO A 97 28.04 5.36 -26.85
CA PRO A 97 28.23 6.40 -25.85
C PRO A 97 27.18 6.37 -24.73
N VAL A 98 25.92 6.06 -25.07
CA VAL A 98 24.83 5.97 -24.10
C VAL A 98 25.08 4.79 -23.15
N ASP A 99 25.48 3.65 -23.69
CA ASP A 99 25.76 2.45 -22.90
C ASP A 99 26.95 2.66 -21.96
N LEU A 100 28.00 3.36 -22.42
CA LEU A 100 29.14 3.73 -21.57
C LEU A 100 28.73 4.62 -20.39
N VAL A 101 27.84 5.59 -20.63
CA VAL A 101 27.30 6.46 -19.57
C VAL A 101 26.48 5.66 -18.57
N VAL A 102 25.63 4.74 -19.06
CA VAL A 102 24.84 3.85 -18.21
C VAL A 102 25.74 2.95 -17.36
N ASP A 103 26.78 2.37 -17.95
CA ASP A 103 27.76 1.53 -17.26
C ASP A 103 28.53 2.33 -16.20
N ALA A 104 28.84 3.61 -16.44
CA ALA A 104 29.46 4.49 -15.45
C ALA A 104 28.57 4.69 -14.21
N PHE A 105 27.24 4.86 -14.38
CA PHE A 105 26.31 4.95 -13.24
C PHE A 105 26.28 3.66 -12.41
N PHE A 106 26.33 2.49 -13.06
CA PHE A 106 26.43 1.22 -12.33
C PHE A 106 27.77 1.04 -11.63
N ALA A 107 28.87 1.53 -12.21
CA ALA A 107 30.17 1.54 -11.55
C ALA A 107 30.15 2.41 -10.28
N ILE A 108 29.51 3.59 -10.34
CA ILE A 108 29.30 4.45 -9.17
C ILE A 108 28.46 3.73 -8.11
N ASP A 109 27.41 3.01 -8.50
CA ASP A 109 26.56 2.27 -7.55
C ASP A 109 27.30 1.12 -6.84
N ILE A 110 28.22 0.43 -7.54
CA ILE A 110 29.08 -0.59 -6.90
C ILE A 110 29.88 0.06 -5.78
N VAL A 111 30.48 1.24 -6.02
CA VAL A 111 31.22 1.99 -4.99
C VAL A 111 30.31 2.43 -3.85
N LEU A 112 29.12 2.97 -4.16
CA LEU A 112 28.16 3.40 -3.15
C LEU A 112 27.68 2.24 -2.26
N THR A 113 27.53 1.04 -2.81
CA THR A 113 27.07 -0.15 -2.08
C THR A 113 28.00 -0.53 -0.92
N PHE A 114 29.30 -0.22 -1.00
CA PHE A 114 30.24 -0.42 0.11
C PHE A 114 29.96 0.49 1.33
N PHE A 115 29.23 1.58 1.13
CA PHE A 115 28.89 2.56 2.16
C PHE A 115 27.45 2.44 2.68
N VAL A 116 26.68 1.46 2.21
CA VAL A 116 25.26 1.29 2.60
C VAL A 116 25.15 0.30 3.75
N ALA A 117 24.54 0.75 4.85
CA ALA A 117 24.24 -0.12 5.99
C ALA A 117 23.21 -1.19 5.62
N TYR A 118 23.28 -2.36 6.26
CA TYR A 118 22.32 -3.44 6.04
C TYR A 118 21.65 -3.86 7.35
N LEU A 119 20.42 -4.35 7.23
CA LEU A 119 19.71 -4.95 8.35
C LEU A 119 20.17 -6.41 8.53
N ASP A 120 20.66 -6.75 9.71
CA ASP A 120 20.97 -8.14 10.03
C ASP A 120 19.69 -8.93 10.30
N LYS A 121 19.57 -10.14 9.74
CA LYS A 121 18.34 -10.96 9.84
C LYS A 121 18.18 -11.61 11.21
N SER A 122 19.28 -11.80 11.95
CA SER A 122 19.26 -12.48 13.25
C SER A 122 18.93 -11.52 14.39
N THR A 123 19.55 -10.34 14.37
CA THR A 123 19.39 -9.32 15.41
C THR A 123 18.35 -8.27 15.07
N TYR A 124 17.93 -8.17 13.80
CA TYR A 124 17.09 -7.06 13.27
C TYR A 124 17.66 -5.67 13.57
N LEU A 125 18.97 -5.58 13.87
CA LEU A 125 19.67 -4.32 14.08
C LEU A 125 20.37 -3.89 12.79
N LEU A 126 20.48 -2.58 12.63
CA LEU A 126 21.20 -1.97 11.50
C LEU A 126 22.71 -2.08 11.77
N VAL A 127 23.43 -2.76 10.88
CA VAL A 127 24.90 -2.89 10.95
C VAL A 127 25.54 -1.81 10.10
N ASP A 128 26.34 -0.94 10.73
CA ASP A 128 27.01 0.21 10.11
C ASP A 128 28.55 0.08 10.03
N ASP A 129 29.11 -1.04 10.49
CA ASP A 129 30.57 -1.28 10.45
C ASP A 129 31.06 -1.50 8.99
N PRO A 130 31.93 -0.63 8.42
CA PRO A 130 32.32 -0.69 7.02
C PRO A 130 33.06 -1.98 6.65
N LYS A 131 33.85 -2.54 7.59
CA LYS A 131 34.55 -3.82 7.38
C LYS A 131 33.57 -4.98 7.21
N LYS A 132 32.49 -5.01 8.01
CA LYS A 132 31.44 -6.04 7.93
C LYS A 132 30.62 -5.88 6.65
N ILE A 133 30.31 -4.64 6.27
CA ILE A 133 29.61 -4.31 5.02
C ILE A 133 30.42 -4.79 3.80
N ALA A 134 31.70 -4.40 3.72
CA ALA A 134 32.58 -4.76 2.61
C ALA A 134 32.80 -6.28 2.54
N LEU A 135 33.10 -6.93 3.66
CA LEU A 135 33.30 -8.38 3.71
C LEU A 135 32.03 -9.12 3.26
N ARG A 136 30.86 -8.70 3.72
CA ARG A 136 29.58 -9.30 3.33
C ARG A 136 29.29 -9.13 1.83
N TYR A 137 29.65 -7.99 1.24
CA TYR A 137 29.42 -7.74 -0.18
C TYR A 137 30.37 -8.56 -1.05
N VAL A 138 31.67 -8.58 -0.73
CA VAL A 138 32.72 -9.26 -1.52
C VAL A 138 32.67 -10.79 -1.40
N THR A 139 32.31 -11.33 -0.23
CA THR A 139 32.19 -12.79 -0.03
C THR A 139 30.96 -13.38 -0.72
N LYS A 140 29.94 -12.57 -1.00
CA LYS A 140 28.78 -13.01 -1.76
C LYS A 140 29.09 -12.96 -3.25
N LEU A 141 28.50 -13.89 -4.00
CA LEU A 141 28.55 -13.94 -5.47
C LEU A 141 27.99 -12.67 -6.16
N TRP A 142 27.42 -11.75 -5.39
CA TRP A 142 26.79 -10.54 -5.88
C TRP A 142 27.84 -9.57 -6.41
N PHE A 143 28.92 -9.33 -5.66
CA PHE A 143 30.00 -8.43 -6.07
C PHE A 143 30.70 -8.84 -7.39
N PRO A 144 31.23 -10.08 -7.55
CA PRO A 144 31.91 -10.45 -8.79
C PRO A 144 30.98 -10.40 -10.01
N MET A 145 29.69 -10.73 -9.85
CA MET A 145 28.71 -10.61 -10.94
C MET A 145 28.32 -9.16 -11.24
N ASP A 146 28.20 -8.30 -10.23
CA ASP A 146 27.92 -6.88 -10.42
C ASP A 146 29.09 -6.22 -11.18
N VAL A 147 30.33 -6.54 -10.83
CA VAL A 147 31.54 -6.09 -11.54
C VAL A 147 31.57 -6.64 -12.98
N ALA A 148 31.41 -7.95 -13.16
CA ALA A 148 31.41 -8.56 -14.49
C ALA A 148 30.32 -7.97 -15.40
N SER A 149 29.13 -7.67 -14.85
CA SER A 149 28.05 -7.04 -15.61
C SER A 149 28.30 -5.58 -15.96
N THR A 150 29.28 -4.91 -15.33
CA THR A 150 29.56 -3.46 -15.49
C THR A 150 30.76 -3.17 -16.39
N LEU A 151 31.63 -4.16 -16.63
CA LEU A 151 32.83 -3.96 -17.44
C LEU A 151 32.50 -3.87 -18.95
N PRO A 152 32.93 -2.78 -19.64
CA PRO A 152 32.78 -2.66 -21.08
C PRO A 152 33.87 -3.47 -21.80
N PHE A 153 33.73 -4.80 -21.83
CA PHE A 153 34.76 -5.72 -22.35
C PHE A 153 35.20 -5.40 -23.78
N GLN A 154 34.27 -4.94 -24.63
CA GLN A 154 34.56 -4.53 -26.01
C GLN A 154 35.53 -3.34 -26.09
N VAL A 155 35.31 -2.33 -25.25
CA VAL A 155 36.14 -1.12 -25.21
C VAL A 155 37.52 -1.45 -24.63
N ILE A 156 37.56 -2.24 -23.55
CA ILE A 156 38.81 -2.67 -22.91
C ILE A 156 39.67 -3.46 -23.90
N TYR A 157 39.08 -4.42 -24.63
CA TYR A 157 39.78 -5.21 -25.63
C TYR A 157 40.33 -4.34 -26.78
N ARG A 158 39.52 -3.39 -27.27
CA ARG A 158 39.92 -2.44 -28.32
C ARG A 158 41.12 -1.60 -27.90
N ILE A 159 41.14 -1.12 -26.65
CA ILE A 159 42.26 -0.34 -26.11
C ILE A 159 43.51 -1.19 -25.96
N LEU A 160 43.38 -2.43 -25.45
CA LEU A 160 44.53 -3.30 -25.15
C LEU A 160 45.21 -3.87 -26.40
N THR A 161 44.42 -4.33 -27.38
CA THR A 161 44.94 -5.08 -28.54
C THR A 161 45.07 -4.19 -29.78
N GLY A 162 44.45 -3.01 -29.79
CA GLY A 162 44.41 -2.10 -30.96
C GLY A 162 43.65 -2.65 -32.17
N LYS A 163 43.14 -3.89 -32.11
CA LYS A 163 42.41 -4.57 -33.17
C LYS A 163 40.92 -4.59 -32.85
N MET A 164 40.09 -4.32 -33.86
CA MET A 164 38.64 -4.49 -33.75
C MET A 164 38.30 -5.95 -34.07
N HIS A 165 38.13 -6.76 -33.02
CA HIS A 165 37.69 -8.15 -33.23
C HIS A 165 36.17 -8.15 -33.40
N GLN A 166 35.68 -8.39 -34.61
CA GLN A 166 34.25 -8.58 -34.92
C GLN A 166 33.72 -9.96 -34.47
N GLY A 167 34.25 -10.52 -33.37
CA GLY A 167 33.87 -11.85 -32.90
C GLY A 167 32.53 -11.82 -32.16
N ASP A 168 31.64 -12.77 -32.49
CA ASP A 168 30.31 -12.92 -31.91
C ASP A 168 30.33 -13.07 -30.38
N VAL A 169 31.44 -13.57 -29.84
CA VAL A 169 31.69 -13.79 -28.42
C VAL A 169 31.46 -12.53 -27.59
N PHE A 170 31.85 -11.36 -28.09
CA PHE A 170 31.68 -10.11 -27.35
C PHE A 170 30.21 -9.66 -27.26
N GLY A 171 29.37 -10.04 -28.22
CA GLY A 171 27.92 -9.80 -28.13
C GLY A 171 27.29 -10.65 -27.01
N PHE A 172 27.70 -11.91 -26.89
CA PHE A 172 27.23 -12.79 -25.81
C PHE A 172 27.73 -12.36 -24.43
N ILE A 173 28.99 -11.89 -24.32
CA ILE A 173 29.51 -11.34 -23.06
C ILE A 173 28.71 -10.10 -22.63
N ASN A 174 28.26 -9.26 -23.56
CA ASN A 174 27.43 -8.11 -23.25
C ASN A 174 26.06 -8.49 -22.63
N LEU A 175 25.58 -9.73 -22.81
CA LEU A 175 24.37 -10.22 -22.14
C LEU A 175 24.56 -10.40 -20.63
N LEU A 176 25.79 -10.38 -20.10
CA LEU A 176 26.03 -10.33 -18.65
C LEU A 176 25.38 -9.11 -18.00
N ARG A 177 25.11 -8.04 -18.77
CA ARG A 177 24.32 -6.87 -18.31
C ARG A 177 22.91 -7.26 -17.85
N LEU A 178 22.34 -8.36 -18.34
CA LEU A 178 21.03 -8.87 -17.88
C LEU A 178 21.02 -9.29 -16.41
N TRP A 179 22.19 -9.55 -15.80
CA TRP A 179 22.31 -9.76 -14.35
C TRP A 179 21.70 -8.60 -13.54
N ARG A 180 21.76 -7.37 -14.07
CA ARG A 180 21.21 -6.17 -13.44
C ARG A 180 19.69 -6.23 -13.22
N LEU A 181 18.95 -7.08 -13.96
CA LEU A 181 17.50 -7.30 -13.79
C LEU A 181 17.12 -7.77 -12.39
N ARG A 182 18.06 -8.32 -11.60
CA ARG A 182 17.85 -8.62 -10.17
C ARG A 182 17.28 -7.41 -9.42
N ARG A 183 17.73 -6.19 -9.74
CA ARG A 183 17.25 -4.95 -9.10
C ARG A 183 15.76 -4.69 -9.35
N VAL A 184 15.28 -5.00 -10.56
CA VAL A 184 13.84 -4.91 -10.91
C VAL A 184 13.03 -5.94 -10.11
N SER A 185 13.56 -7.16 -9.96
CA SER A 185 12.92 -8.19 -9.13
C SER A 185 12.83 -7.78 -7.65
N GLU A 186 13.88 -7.15 -7.12
CA GLU A 186 13.87 -6.58 -5.78
C GLU A 186 12.86 -5.43 -5.64
N LEU A 187 12.71 -4.58 -6.66
CA LEU A 187 11.68 -3.55 -6.69
C LEU A 187 10.28 -4.15 -6.62
N PHE A 188 9.94 -5.12 -7.47
CA PHE A 188 8.63 -5.77 -7.42
C PHE A 188 8.38 -6.46 -6.07
N THR A 189 9.40 -7.09 -5.49
CA THR A 189 9.29 -7.69 -4.14
C THR A 189 9.01 -6.64 -3.06
N ARG A 190 9.50 -5.40 -3.22
CA ARG A 190 9.20 -4.30 -2.31
C ARG A 190 7.80 -3.73 -2.55
N LEU A 191 7.43 -3.50 -3.81
CA LEU A 191 6.10 -3.00 -4.18
C LEU A 191 4.99 -3.97 -3.77
N GLU A 192 5.20 -5.28 -3.91
CA GLU A 192 4.25 -6.31 -3.46
C GLU A 192 4.03 -6.31 -1.94
N LYS A 193 4.95 -5.75 -1.15
CA LYS A 193 4.88 -5.65 0.31
C LYS A 193 4.39 -4.28 0.81
N ASP A 194 4.36 -3.26 -0.06
CA ASP A 194 3.93 -1.92 0.31
C ASP A 194 2.39 -1.85 0.22
N THR A 195 1.73 -1.62 1.34
CA THR A 195 0.25 -1.57 1.44
C THR A 195 -0.36 -0.41 0.68
N ARG A 196 0.42 0.61 0.32
CA ARG A 196 -0.04 1.76 -0.48
C ARG A 196 -0.26 1.40 -1.93
N PHE A 197 0.38 0.33 -2.42
CA PHE A 197 0.21 -0.14 -3.78
C PHE A 197 -0.74 -1.33 -3.81
N SER A 198 -1.68 -1.30 -4.76
CA SER A 198 -2.57 -2.44 -4.96
C SER A 198 -1.75 -3.66 -5.38
N TYR A 199 -1.91 -4.74 -4.61
CA TYR A 199 -1.27 -6.02 -4.87
C TYR A 199 -1.63 -6.58 -6.25
N PHE A 200 -2.90 -6.42 -6.66
CA PHE A 200 -3.41 -6.88 -7.95
C PHE A 200 -2.66 -6.21 -9.11
N TRP A 201 -2.64 -4.88 -9.13
CA TRP A 201 -1.99 -4.11 -10.19
C TRP A 201 -0.47 -4.33 -10.24
N THR A 202 0.18 -4.43 -9.08
CA THR A 202 1.62 -4.69 -9.01
C THR A 202 1.98 -6.03 -9.64
N ARG A 203 1.22 -7.09 -9.33
CA ARG A 203 1.45 -8.43 -9.89
C ARG A 203 1.10 -8.48 -11.38
N TYR A 204 0.05 -7.78 -11.81
CA TYR A 204 -0.32 -7.67 -13.22
C TYR A 204 0.77 -6.99 -14.06
N CYS A 205 1.28 -5.83 -13.62
CA CYS A 205 2.37 -5.12 -14.29
C CYS A 205 3.64 -5.97 -14.39
N LYS A 206 3.97 -6.73 -13.33
CA LYS A 206 5.12 -7.67 -13.32
C LYS A 206 4.99 -8.74 -14.42
N LEU A 207 3.79 -9.32 -14.57
CA LEU A 207 3.54 -10.37 -15.56
C LEU A 207 3.59 -9.85 -16.99
N ILE A 208 3.08 -8.63 -17.23
CA ILE A 208 3.23 -7.95 -18.52
C ILE A 208 4.71 -7.69 -18.83
N ALA A 209 5.46 -7.13 -17.88
CA ALA A 209 6.87 -6.82 -18.08
C ALA A 209 7.71 -8.06 -18.43
N VAL A 210 7.48 -9.19 -17.75
CA VAL A 210 8.14 -10.48 -18.05
C VAL A 210 7.78 -10.94 -19.46
N THR A 211 6.51 -10.83 -19.85
CA THR A 211 6.02 -11.26 -21.17
C THR A 211 6.64 -10.42 -22.29
N LEU A 212 6.64 -9.09 -22.15
CA LEU A 212 7.24 -8.18 -23.13
C LEU A 212 8.73 -8.44 -23.30
N PHE A 213 9.46 -8.65 -22.19
CA PHE A 213 10.89 -8.96 -22.23
C PHE A 213 11.18 -10.31 -22.92
N ALA A 214 10.34 -11.33 -22.68
CA ALA A 214 10.47 -12.64 -23.32
C ALA A 214 10.26 -12.55 -24.84
N VAL A 215 9.22 -11.85 -25.30
CA VAL A 215 8.96 -11.62 -26.73
C VAL A 215 10.11 -10.86 -27.38
N HIS A 216 10.53 -9.74 -26.78
CA HIS A 216 11.63 -8.93 -27.32
C HIS A 216 12.93 -9.73 -27.45
N SER A 217 13.28 -10.48 -26.41
CA SER A 217 14.50 -11.30 -26.40
C SER A 217 14.44 -12.43 -27.42
N ALA A 218 13.31 -13.12 -27.54
CA ALA A 218 13.13 -14.21 -28.50
C ALA A 218 13.15 -13.70 -29.95
N GLY A 219 12.46 -12.60 -30.24
CA GLY A 219 12.49 -11.96 -31.56
C GLY A 219 13.90 -11.52 -31.95
N CYS A 220 14.62 -10.84 -31.06
CA CYS A 220 16.01 -10.44 -31.31
C CYS A 220 16.93 -11.64 -31.56
N PHE A 221 16.83 -12.70 -30.75
CA PHE A 221 17.64 -13.90 -30.93
C PHE A 221 17.30 -14.64 -32.23
N TYR A 222 16.03 -14.66 -32.64
CA TYR A 222 15.61 -15.30 -33.89
C TYR A 222 16.08 -14.53 -35.13
N TYR A 223 16.11 -13.20 -35.05
CA TYR A 223 16.73 -12.36 -36.08
C TYR A 223 18.26 -12.56 -36.13
N TRP A 224 18.91 -12.65 -34.97
CA TRP A 224 20.33 -12.97 -34.87
C TRP A 224 20.65 -14.32 -35.55
N LEU A 225 19.82 -15.34 -35.35
CA LEU A 225 20.01 -16.66 -35.98
C LEU A 225 19.93 -16.58 -37.52
N ALA A 226 19.01 -15.79 -38.07
CA ALA A 226 18.89 -15.60 -39.52
C ALA A 226 20.08 -14.85 -40.13
N THR A 227 20.62 -13.84 -39.43
CA THR A 227 21.76 -13.05 -39.93
C THR A 227 23.08 -13.81 -39.95
N HIS A 228 23.23 -14.81 -39.07
CA HIS A 228 24.45 -15.64 -38.94
C HIS A 228 24.40 -16.94 -39.75
N TYR A 229 23.29 -17.20 -40.45
CA TYR A 229 23.18 -18.36 -41.32
C TYR A 229 23.92 -18.11 -42.65
N PRO A 230 24.72 -19.08 -43.16
CA PRO A 230 25.53 -18.88 -44.37
C PRO A 230 24.71 -18.50 -45.62
N GLU A 231 23.56 -19.14 -45.81
CA GLU A 231 22.65 -18.88 -46.94
C GLU A 231 21.44 -18.05 -46.48
N LYS A 232 21.58 -16.73 -46.48
CA LYS A 232 20.56 -15.79 -45.94
C LYS A 232 19.18 -15.92 -46.59
N SER A 233 19.09 -16.37 -47.84
CA SER A 233 17.82 -16.60 -48.54
C SER A 233 17.03 -17.80 -48.02
N LYS A 234 17.67 -18.75 -47.33
CA LYS A 234 17.03 -19.94 -46.73
C LYS A 234 16.82 -19.77 -45.22
N THR A 235 16.30 -18.61 -44.84
CA THR A 235 15.96 -18.25 -43.45
C THR A 235 14.49 -17.87 -43.36
N TRP A 236 13.94 -17.82 -42.15
CA TRP A 236 12.53 -17.48 -41.91
C TRP A 236 12.12 -16.11 -42.47
N ILE A 237 13.03 -15.14 -42.50
CA ILE A 237 12.81 -13.79 -43.03
C ILE A 237 13.33 -13.67 -44.47
N GLY A 238 14.43 -14.34 -44.81
CA GLY A 238 15.04 -14.26 -46.13
C GLY A 238 14.24 -14.93 -47.24
N SER A 239 13.32 -15.84 -46.90
CA SER A 239 12.35 -16.41 -47.85
C SER A 239 11.25 -15.42 -48.24
N ALA A 240 10.90 -14.50 -47.34
CA ALA A 240 9.86 -13.50 -47.55
C ALA A 240 10.41 -12.17 -48.09
N VAL A 241 11.60 -11.76 -47.64
CA VAL A 241 12.22 -10.48 -47.99
C VAL A 241 13.66 -10.69 -48.44
N ASN A 242 13.90 -10.49 -49.74
CA ASN A 242 15.24 -10.47 -50.31
C ASN A 242 16.05 -9.29 -49.75
N ASP A 243 17.32 -9.54 -49.43
CA ASP A 243 18.30 -8.57 -48.89
C ASP A 243 17.81 -7.81 -47.65
N PHE A 244 17.12 -8.51 -46.75
CA PHE A 244 16.53 -7.95 -45.53
C PHE A 244 17.54 -7.19 -44.64
N GLU A 245 18.82 -7.55 -44.67
CA GLU A 245 19.87 -6.89 -43.88
C GLU A 245 20.19 -5.47 -44.39
N GLN A 246 20.02 -5.20 -45.68
CA GLN A 246 20.43 -3.92 -46.29
C GLN A 246 19.32 -2.86 -46.27
N ARG A 247 18.05 -3.27 -46.13
CA ARG A 247 16.91 -2.34 -46.23
C ARG A 247 16.81 -1.37 -45.05
N SER A 248 16.43 -1.86 -43.87
CA SER A 248 16.24 -1.03 -42.67
C SER A 248 16.24 -1.91 -41.43
N ILE A 249 16.87 -1.41 -40.36
CA ILE A 249 16.88 -2.07 -39.04
C ILE A 249 15.45 -2.19 -38.49
N TRP A 250 14.64 -1.14 -38.67
CA TRP A 250 13.26 -1.11 -38.21
C TRP A 250 12.41 -2.18 -38.89
N LEU A 251 12.64 -2.42 -40.18
CA LEU A 251 11.96 -3.50 -40.90
C LEU A 251 12.30 -4.85 -40.25
N GLY A 252 13.58 -5.16 -40.06
CA GLY A 252 14.00 -6.40 -39.39
C GLY A 252 13.41 -6.55 -37.99
N TYR A 253 13.40 -5.48 -37.20
CA TYR A 253 12.84 -5.48 -35.85
C TYR A 253 11.32 -5.71 -35.85
N THR A 254 10.58 -5.04 -36.72
CA THR A 254 9.11 -5.22 -36.83
C THR A 254 8.75 -6.65 -37.20
N TYR A 255 9.44 -7.26 -38.18
CA TYR A 255 9.20 -8.66 -38.56
C TYR A 255 9.56 -9.63 -37.42
N ALA A 256 10.65 -9.38 -36.70
CA ALA A 256 11.08 -10.21 -35.57
C ALA A 256 10.10 -10.15 -34.39
N MET A 257 9.62 -8.96 -34.04
CA MET A 257 8.61 -8.76 -33.00
C MET A 257 7.27 -9.37 -33.40
N TYR A 258 6.83 -9.17 -34.64
CA TYR A 258 5.60 -9.76 -35.16
C TYR A 258 5.64 -11.29 -35.09
N TRP A 259 6.71 -11.91 -35.58
CA TRP A 259 6.90 -13.36 -35.50
C TRP A 259 6.86 -13.86 -34.04
N SER A 260 7.58 -13.19 -33.14
CA SER A 260 7.66 -13.61 -31.74
C SER A 260 6.32 -13.48 -31.03
N ILE A 261 5.56 -12.40 -31.26
CA ILE A 261 4.22 -12.20 -30.68
C ILE A 261 3.25 -13.26 -31.20
N VAL A 262 3.16 -13.45 -32.52
CA VAL A 262 2.24 -14.42 -33.16
C VAL A 262 2.50 -15.85 -32.67
N THR A 263 3.77 -16.19 -32.44
CA THR A 263 4.18 -17.50 -31.92
C THR A 263 3.90 -17.63 -30.42
N LEU A 264 4.13 -16.58 -29.61
CA LEU A 264 3.80 -16.59 -28.18
C LEU A 264 2.29 -16.70 -27.94
N THR A 265 1.50 -15.93 -28.69
CA THR A 265 0.03 -15.93 -28.56
C THR A 265 -0.62 -17.15 -29.22
N THR A 266 0.18 -18.08 -29.76
CA THR A 266 -0.29 -19.32 -30.42
C THR A 266 -1.24 -19.08 -31.60
N VAL A 267 -1.17 -17.89 -32.22
CA VAL A 267 -2.01 -17.55 -33.39
C VAL A 267 -1.48 -18.23 -34.65
N GLY A 268 -0.16 -18.14 -34.89
CA GLY A 268 0.55 -18.91 -35.91
C GLY A 268 0.01 -18.77 -37.33
N TYR A 269 -0.02 -17.55 -37.91
CA TYR A 269 -0.49 -17.32 -39.28
C TYR A 269 0.23 -18.14 -40.36
N GLY A 270 1.47 -18.56 -40.10
CA GLY A 270 2.26 -19.41 -41.00
C GLY A 270 2.95 -18.66 -42.15
N ASP A 271 2.82 -17.34 -42.19
CA ASP A 271 3.50 -16.44 -43.11
C ASP A 271 5.02 -16.37 -42.88
N LEU A 272 5.44 -16.50 -41.62
CA LEU A 272 6.84 -16.56 -41.20
C LEU A 272 7.09 -17.88 -40.48
N HIS A 273 7.88 -18.75 -41.10
CA HIS A 273 8.19 -20.07 -40.56
C HIS A 273 9.68 -20.41 -40.72
N SER A 274 10.17 -21.29 -39.85
CA SER A 274 11.56 -21.78 -39.93
C SER A 274 11.81 -22.49 -41.26
N ALA A 275 12.89 -22.11 -41.94
CA ALA A 275 13.33 -22.75 -43.19
C ALA A 275 14.46 -23.75 -42.93
N ASN A 276 15.42 -23.39 -42.06
CA ASN A 276 16.60 -24.21 -41.77
C ASN A 276 16.43 -25.04 -40.47
N ASN A 277 17.32 -26.03 -40.28
CA ASN A 277 17.25 -26.93 -39.13
C ASN A 277 17.56 -26.22 -37.80
N GLY A 278 18.43 -25.20 -37.80
CA GLY A 278 18.74 -24.42 -36.59
C GLY A 278 17.53 -23.63 -36.09
N GLU A 279 16.82 -22.95 -36.98
CA GLU A 279 15.57 -22.25 -36.70
C GLU A 279 14.48 -23.20 -36.21
N LYS A 280 14.39 -24.41 -36.80
CA LYS A 280 13.43 -25.43 -36.34
C LYS A 280 13.69 -25.83 -34.89
N VAL A 281 14.95 -26.11 -34.52
CA VAL A 281 15.31 -26.45 -33.13
C VAL A 281 14.99 -25.30 -32.18
N PHE A 282 15.34 -24.07 -32.55
CA PHE A 282 15.00 -22.89 -31.75
C PHE A 282 13.48 -22.74 -31.56
N ASN A 283 12.70 -22.91 -32.63
CA ASN A 283 11.24 -22.81 -32.57
C ASN A 283 10.63 -23.89 -31.67
N ILE A 284 11.15 -25.13 -31.70
CA ILE A 284 10.72 -26.19 -30.78
C ILE A 284 10.94 -25.77 -29.32
N CYS A 285 12.14 -25.27 -28.99
CA CYS A 285 12.44 -24.80 -27.64
C CYS A 285 11.55 -23.61 -27.24
N TYR A 286 11.34 -22.66 -28.15
CA TYR A 286 10.52 -21.47 -27.89
C TYR A 286 9.04 -21.81 -27.71
N MET A 287 8.48 -22.71 -28.52
CA MET A 287 7.10 -23.19 -28.34
C MET A 287 6.90 -23.92 -27.01
N LEU A 288 7.85 -24.76 -26.59
CA LEU A 288 7.81 -25.41 -25.27
C LEU A 288 7.86 -24.37 -24.13
N PHE A 289 8.71 -23.36 -24.25
CA PHE A 289 8.76 -22.24 -23.31
C PHE A 289 7.44 -21.47 -23.27
N ASN A 290 6.81 -21.21 -24.42
CA ASN A 290 5.54 -20.48 -24.52
C ASN A 290 4.39 -21.24 -23.85
N ILE A 291 4.34 -22.58 -23.99
CA ILE A 291 3.34 -23.40 -23.27
C ILE A 291 3.48 -23.19 -21.75
N GLY A 292 4.71 -23.24 -21.23
CA GLY A 292 4.98 -23.01 -19.81
C GLY A 292 4.66 -21.58 -19.35
N LEU A 293 5.05 -20.57 -20.14
CA LEU A 293 4.79 -19.17 -19.84
C LEU A 293 3.28 -18.86 -19.85
N THR A 294 2.55 -19.33 -20.86
CA THR A 294 1.09 -19.14 -20.94
C THR A 294 0.36 -19.83 -19.79
N ALA A 295 0.76 -21.05 -19.42
CA ALA A 295 0.20 -21.73 -18.24
C ALA A 295 0.48 -20.95 -16.94
N TYR A 296 1.69 -20.40 -16.79
CA TYR A 296 2.05 -19.55 -15.66
C TYR A 296 1.22 -18.26 -15.62
N LEU A 297 1.04 -17.58 -16.75
CA LEU A 297 0.24 -16.36 -16.85
C LEU A 297 -1.22 -16.62 -16.47
N ILE A 298 -1.85 -17.65 -17.06
CA ILE A 298 -3.23 -18.04 -16.76
C ILE A 298 -3.35 -18.40 -15.28
N GLY A 299 -2.44 -19.22 -14.73
CA GLY A 299 -2.49 -19.62 -13.32
C GLY A 299 -2.41 -18.44 -12.35
N ASN A 300 -1.53 -17.45 -12.63
CA ASN A 300 -1.44 -16.25 -11.79
C ASN A 300 -2.67 -15.34 -11.95
N MET A 301 -3.19 -15.18 -13.17
CA MET A 301 -4.41 -14.40 -13.40
C MET A 301 -5.62 -15.01 -12.70
N THR A 302 -5.81 -16.33 -12.82
CA THR A 302 -6.90 -17.04 -12.15
C THR A 302 -6.81 -16.90 -10.63
N ASN A 303 -5.60 -17.05 -10.06
CA ASN A 303 -5.39 -16.86 -8.62
C ASN A 303 -5.80 -15.45 -8.16
N LEU A 304 -5.41 -14.42 -8.91
CA LEU A 304 -5.80 -13.03 -8.62
C LEU A 304 -7.31 -12.81 -8.71
N ILE A 305 -7.97 -13.35 -9.74
CA ILE A 305 -9.43 -13.22 -9.94
C ILE A 305 -10.19 -13.94 -8.83
N VAL A 306 -9.76 -15.15 -8.46
CA VAL A 306 -10.38 -15.93 -7.38
C VAL A 306 -10.27 -15.16 -6.05
N HIS A 307 -9.12 -14.57 -5.73
CA HIS A 307 -8.98 -13.73 -4.54
C HIS A 307 -9.85 -12.46 -4.57
N GLY A 308 -10.19 -11.95 -5.75
CA GLY A 308 -11.18 -10.88 -5.90
C GLY A 308 -12.61 -11.37 -5.66
N ALA A 309 -13.00 -12.46 -6.30
CA ALA A 309 -14.36 -13.02 -6.27
C ALA A 309 -14.76 -13.58 -4.89
N ILE A 310 -13.82 -14.19 -4.17
CA ILE A 310 -14.07 -14.71 -2.81
C ILE A 310 -14.55 -13.59 -1.86
N ARG A 311 -14.16 -12.33 -2.09
CA ARG A 311 -14.55 -11.20 -1.23
C ARG A 311 -16.04 -10.93 -1.26
N THR A 312 -16.63 -10.88 -2.45
CA THR A 312 -18.08 -10.71 -2.62
C THR A 312 -18.83 -11.97 -2.20
N PHE A 313 -18.28 -13.14 -2.50
CA PHE A 313 -18.87 -14.41 -2.12
C PHE A 313 -18.94 -14.58 -0.59
N ALA A 314 -17.89 -14.17 0.14
CA ALA A 314 -17.83 -14.26 1.60
C ALA A 314 -18.96 -13.48 2.28
N MET A 315 -19.31 -12.28 1.78
CA MET A 315 -20.43 -11.51 2.31
C MET A 315 -21.76 -12.24 2.09
N VAL A 316 -21.97 -12.79 0.89
CA VAL A 316 -23.20 -13.50 0.52
C VAL A 316 -23.34 -14.83 1.26
N THR A 317 -22.24 -15.55 1.54
CA THR A 317 -22.30 -16.84 2.25
C THR A 317 -22.62 -16.71 3.73
N GLU A 318 -22.26 -15.60 4.35
CA GLU A 318 -22.52 -15.36 5.78
C GLU A 318 -23.92 -14.79 6.04
N MET A 319 -24.57 -14.25 5.00
CA MET A 319 -25.94 -13.75 5.05
C MET A 319 -26.93 -14.90 5.31
N ARG A 320 -27.77 -14.74 6.33
CA ARG A 320 -28.79 -15.74 6.69
C ARG A 320 -30.19 -15.20 6.45
N ALA A 321 -31.02 -15.97 5.75
CA ALA A 321 -32.43 -15.64 5.61
C ALA A 321 -33.20 -16.01 6.88
N GLU A 322 -33.94 -15.06 7.43
CA GLU A 322 -34.82 -15.23 8.58
C GLU A 322 -36.26 -14.79 8.21
N TYR A 323 -37.25 -15.37 8.87
CA TYR A 323 -38.67 -15.09 8.64
C TYR A 323 -39.32 -14.64 9.94
N PHE A 324 -39.96 -13.48 9.89
CA PHE A 324 -40.67 -12.90 11.03
C PHE A 324 -42.17 -12.84 10.74
N PRO A 325 -43.03 -13.47 11.56
CA PRO A 325 -44.48 -13.37 11.42
C PRO A 325 -44.95 -11.96 11.81
N PRO A 326 -46.18 -11.55 11.43
CA PRO A 326 -46.69 -10.21 11.73
C PRO A 326 -46.67 -9.89 13.23
N LYS A 327 -46.38 -8.62 13.56
CA LYS A 327 -46.35 -8.02 14.90
C LYS A 327 -45.20 -8.48 15.82
N VAL A 328 -44.14 -9.05 15.26
CA VAL A 328 -42.92 -9.38 15.99
C VAL A 328 -41.91 -8.24 15.88
N ASP A 329 -41.32 -7.87 17.01
CA ASP A 329 -40.21 -6.94 17.10
C ASP A 329 -38.92 -7.64 16.64
N ILE A 330 -38.33 -7.12 15.58
CA ILE A 330 -37.08 -7.62 14.98
C ILE A 330 -35.87 -6.98 15.68
N VAL A 331 -35.97 -5.68 15.98
CA VAL A 331 -34.94 -4.89 16.68
C VAL A 331 -35.64 -4.07 17.75
N LEU A 332 -35.05 -3.97 18.93
CA LEU A 332 -35.56 -3.15 20.03
C LEU A 332 -34.75 -1.86 20.20
N GLN A 333 -35.45 -0.76 20.49
CA GLN A 333 -34.81 0.51 20.84
C GLN A 333 -33.91 0.35 22.09
N ASN A 334 -32.74 1.00 22.06
CA ASN A 334 -31.67 0.94 23.07
C ASN A 334 -30.98 -0.42 23.24
N GLU A 335 -31.26 -1.38 22.36
CA GLU A 335 -30.53 -2.65 22.33
C GLU A 335 -29.12 -2.47 21.74
N ILE A 336 -28.17 -3.31 22.16
CA ILE A 336 -26.81 -3.33 21.64
C ILE A 336 -26.86 -3.80 20.17
N PRO A 337 -26.18 -3.12 19.23
CA PRO A 337 -26.25 -3.46 17.81
C PRO A 337 -25.45 -4.73 17.48
N THR A 338 -26.13 -5.86 17.33
CA THR A 338 -25.50 -7.14 16.95
C THR A 338 -25.54 -7.41 15.45
N ASP A 339 -26.65 -7.06 14.80
CA ASP A 339 -26.94 -7.41 13.42
C ASP A 339 -27.77 -6.31 12.75
N PHE A 340 -27.66 -6.23 11.42
CA PHE A 340 -28.57 -5.45 10.59
C PHE A 340 -29.23 -6.37 9.57
N TYR A 341 -30.37 -5.92 9.05
CA TYR A 341 -31.24 -6.74 8.23
C TYR A 341 -31.59 -6.03 6.93
N ILE A 342 -31.66 -6.80 5.84
CA ILE A 342 -32.13 -6.33 4.53
C ILE A 342 -33.49 -6.98 4.27
N ILE A 343 -34.51 -6.17 4.00
CA ILE A 343 -35.86 -6.68 3.77
C ILE A 343 -35.97 -7.22 2.34
N VAL A 344 -36.19 -8.52 2.18
CA VAL A 344 -36.35 -9.16 0.87
C VAL A 344 -37.81 -9.11 0.42
N SER A 345 -38.73 -9.40 1.35
CA SER A 345 -40.16 -9.41 1.11
C SER A 345 -40.88 -9.12 2.43
N GLY A 346 -42.05 -8.48 2.37
CA GLY A 346 -42.81 -8.08 3.55
C GLY A 346 -42.84 -6.57 3.77
N ALA A 347 -43.13 -6.16 5.00
CA ALA A 347 -43.16 -4.77 5.41
C ALA A 347 -42.94 -4.68 6.92
N VAL A 348 -42.20 -3.67 7.36
CA VAL A 348 -41.91 -3.41 8.77
C VAL A 348 -42.21 -1.95 9.09
N ASP A 349 -42.59 -1.70 10.33
CA ASP A 349 -42.89 -0.39 10.87
C ASP A 349 -41.73 0.04 11.78
N LEU A 350 -41.24 1.26 11.59
CA LEU A 350 -40.21 1.88 12.41
C LEU A 350 -40.89 2.65 13.54
N LEU A 351 -40.61 2.28 14.79
CA LEU A 351 -41.31 2.76 15.97
C LEU A 351 -40.32 3.44 16.93
N THR A 352 -40.76 4.51 17.58
CA THR A 352 -40.06 5.14 18.72
C THR A 352 -40.98 5.19 19.93
N TYR A 353 -40.43 5.02 21.13
CA TYR A 353 -41.15 5.20 22.39
C TYR A 353 -40.96 6.63 22.90
N LYS A 354 -42.00 7.47 22.78
CA LYS A 354 -42.02 8.85 23.32
C LYS A 354 -43.11 9.01 24.37
N ASN A 355 -42.77 9.62 25.51
CA ASN A 355 -43.71 9.96 26.58
C ASN A 355 -44.63 8.79 27.03
N GLY A 356 -44.12 7.56 26.99
CA GLY A 356 -44.88 6.36 27.35
C GLY A 356 -45.84 5.83 26.26
N THR A 357 -45.81 6.39 25.05
CA THR A 357 -46.61 5.97 23.89
C THR A 357 -45.73 5.56 22.71
N GLU A 358 -46.10 4.47 22.03
CA GLU A 358 -45.47 4.06 20.76
C GLU A 358 -45.93 5.00 19.63
N GLN A 359 -44.97 5.59 18.91
CA GLN A 359 -45.20 6.38 17.70
C GLN A 359 -44.55 5.69 16.50
N CYS A 360 -45.30 5.54 15.41
CA CYS A 360 -44.79 5.01 14.15
C CYS A 360 -44.21 6.15 13.31
N LEU A 361 -42.91 6.08 13.05
CA LEU A 361 -42.17 7.08 12.28
C LEU A 361 -42.26 6.82 10.79
N SER A 362 -42.05 5.57 10.37
CA SER A 362 -42.00 5.23 8.94
C SER A 362 -42.37 3.78 8.67
N HIS A 363 -42.77 3.52 7.43
CA HIS A 363 -43.11 2.19 6.93
C HIS A 363 -42.05 1.77 5.91
N LEU A 364 -41.30 0.72 6.21
CA LEU A 364 -40.23 0.22 5.36
C LEU A 364 -40.67 -1.02 4.57
N GLY A 365 -40.33 -1.02 3.28
CA GLY A 365 -40.68 -2.06 2.32
C GLY A 365 -39.48 -2.90 1.88
N PRO A 366 -39.68 -3.77 0.87
CA PRO A 366 -38.59 -4.54 0.27
C PRO A 366 -37.43 -3.64 -0.21
N ALA A 367 -36.22 -4.19 -0.20
CA ALA A 367 -34.94 -3.52 -0.49
C ALA A 367 -34.50 -2.45 0.51
N SER A 368 -35.26 -2.20 1.59
CA SER A 368 -34.83 -1.33 2.68
C SER A 368 -33.94 -2.08 3.68
N MET A 369 -33.04 -1.36 4.35
CA MET A 369 -32.22 -1.88 5.46
C MET A 369 -32.80 -1.44 6.81
N VAL A 370 -32.62 -2.25 7.85
CA VAL A 370 -32.99 -1.93 9.23
C VAL A 370 -31.92 -2.38 10.23
N GLY A 371 -31.77 -1.61 11.32
CA GLY A 371 -30.75 -1.85 12.35
C GLY A 371 -29.32 -1.49 11.91
N GLU A 372 -29.16 -0.97 10.69
CA GLU A 372 -27.89 -0.63 10.05
C GLU A 372 -27.20 0.55 10.74
N ILE A 373 -27.98 1.51 11.25
CA ILE A 373 -27.47 2.68 11.95
C ILE A 373 -26.70 2.27 13.20
N GLY A 374 -27.30 1.41 14.03
CA GLY A 374 -26.66 0.91 15.25
C GLY A 374 -25.37 0.16 14.94
N VAL A 375 -25.38 -0.68 13.90
CA VAL A 375 -24.21 -1.47 13.50
C VAL A 375 -23.08 -0.61 12.93
N ILE A 376 -23.40 0.32 12.02
CA ILE A 376 -22.39 1.11 11.31
C ILE A 376 -21.74 2.14 12.24
N PHE A 377 -22.51 2.81 13.09
CA PHE A 377 -21.99 3.81 14.04
C PHE A 377 -21.60 3.22 15.39
N ASN A 378 -21.86 1.92 15.61
CA ASN A 378 -21.65 1.24 16.88
C ASN A 378 -22.32 2.00 18.05
N ILE A 379 -23.60 2.33 17.86
CA ILE A 379 -24.47 2.99 18.84
C ILE A 379 -25.65 2.08 19.20
N PRO A 380 -26.26 2.21 20.39
CA PRO A 380 -27.52 1.52 20.70
C PRO A 380 -28.58 1.78 19.63
N GLN A 381 -29.42 0.79 19.36
CA GLN A 381 -30.40 0.87 18.29
C GLN A 381 -31.37 2.05 18.53
N PRO A 382 -31.46 3.01 17.60
CA PRO A 382 -32.23 4.23 17.82
C PRO A 382 -33.76 4.00 17.79
N PHE A 383 -34.20 2.95 17.12
CA PHE A 383 -35.62 2.65 16.88
C PHE A 383 -35.94 1.18 17.17
N THR A 384 -37.20 0.95 17.50
CA THR A 384 -37.79 -0.40 17.47
C THR A 384 -38.29 -0.69 16.05
N VAL A 385 -38.04 -1.89 15.54
CA VAL A 385 -38.48 -2.31 14.21
C VAL A 385 -39.45 -3.47 14.36
N ARG A 386 -40.72 -3.26 14.00
CA ARG A 386 -41.78 -4.26 14.15
C ARG A 386 -42.28 -4.74 12.80
N SER A 387 -42.36 -6.04 12.60
CA SER A 387 -42.95 -6.62 11.38
C SER A 387 -44.45 -6.31 11.29
N LYS A 388 -44.91 -5.82 10.13
CA LYS A 388 -46.33 -5.53 9.88
C LYS A 388 -47.06 -6.74 9.30
N ARG A 389 -46.35 -7.49 8.48
CA ARG A 389 -46.78 -8.75 7.84
C ARG A 389 -45.64 -9.76 7.86
N LEU A 390 -45.89 -10.99 7.43
CA LEU A 390 -44.84 -11.99 7.25
C LEU A 390 -43.72 -11.39 6.39
N SER A 391 -42.54 -11.24 6.99
CA SER A 391 -41.41 -10.57 6.37
C SER A 391 -40.21 -11.50 6.32
N GLN A 392 -39.65 -11.64 5.12
CA GLN A 392 -38.40 -12.32 4.88
C GLN A 392 -37.28 -11.29 4.89
N VAL A 393 -36.31 -11.48 5.76
CA VAL A 393 -35.16 -10.60 5.91
C VAL A 393 -33.86 -11.38 5.76
N ILE A 394 -32.81 -10.70 5.30
CA ILE A 394 -31.46 -11.23 5.28
C ILE A 394 -30.70 -10.56 6.42
N ARG A 395 -30.28 -11.36 7.40
CA ARG A 395 -29.47 -10.93 8.53
C ARG A 395 -28.00 -10.94 8.17
N THR A 396 -27.30 -9.87 8.55
CA THR A 396 -25.85 -9.75 8.50
C THR A 396 -25.32 -9.31 9.86
N SER A 397 -24.36 -10.04 10.41
CA SER A 397 -23.77 -9.71 11.72
C SER A 397 -22.79 -8.54 11.63
N HIS A 398 -22.79 -7.69 12.66
CA HIS A 398 -21.82 -6.61 12.85
C HIS A 398 -20.38 -7.14 12.81
N GLN A 399 -20.10 -8.27 13.46
CA GLN A 399 -18.75 -8.84 13.49
C GLN A 399 -18.29 -9.27 12.09
N THR A 400 -19.18 -9.95 11.35
CA THR A 400 -18.92 -10.38 9.98
C THR A 400 -18.72 -9.18 9.05
N PHE A 401 -19.60 -8.19 9.14
CA PHE A 401 -19.48 -6.95 8.35
C PHE A 401 -18.15 -6.24 8.63
N LYS A 402 -17.78 -6.09 9.91
CA LYS A 402 -16.51 -5.49 10.30
C LYS A 402 -15.31 -6.29 9.78
N GLN A 403 -15.33 -7.61 9.88
CA GLN A 403 -14.25 -8.46 9.36
C GLN A 403 -14.09 -8.35 7.83
N ILE A 404 -15.19 -8.11 7.10
CA ILE A 404 -15.18 -7.92 5.65
C ILE A 404 -14.66 -6.53 5.27
N VAL A 405 -15.08 -5.48 5.99
CA VAL A 405 -14.76 -4.08 5.67
C VAL A 405 -13.39 -3.65 6.19
N GLN A 406 -12.95 -4.13 7.37
CA GLN A 406 -11.72 -3.68 8.04
C GLN A 406 -10.43 -3.89 7.23
N PRO A 407 -10.24 -4.98 6.45
CA PRO A 407 -9.10 -5.13 5.54
C PRO A 407 -9.11 -4.15 4.36
N HIS A 408 -10.25 -3.52 4.07
CA HIS A 408 -10.53 -2.71 2.89
C HIS A 408 -10.95 -1.30 3.27
N ILE A 409 -10.02 -0.55 3.86
CA ILE A 409 -10.27 0.80 4.41
C ILE A 409 -10.85 1.75 3.35
N GLU A 410 -10.39 1.71 2.10
CA GLU A 410 -10.90 2.59 1.03
C GLU A 410 -12.35 2.27 0.65
N ASP A 411 -12.70 0.98 0.52
CA ASP A 411 -14.10 0.58 0.27
C ASP A 411 -14.97 0.93 1.48
N GLY A 412 -14.44 0.78 2.70
CA GLY A 412 -15.09 1.22 3.92
C GLY A 412 -15.41 2.71 3.94
N LYS A 413 -14.51 3.57 3.46
CA LYS A 413 -14.76 5.01 3.32
C LYS A 413 -15.91 5.29 2.34
N ILE A 414 -15.94 4.60 1.21
CA ILE A 414 -17.00 4.74 0.21
C ILE A 414 -18.34 4.30 0.80
N ILE A 415 -18.37 3.17 1.53
CA ILE A 415 -19.58 2.68 2.20
C ILE A 415 -20.09 3.72 3.21
N ILE A 416 -19.22 4.24 4.06
CA ILE A 416 -19.59 5.27 5.05
C ILE A 416 -20.06 6.55 4.35
N SER A 417 -19.38 7.00 3.29
CA SER A 417 -19.79 8.19 2.53
C SER A 417 -21.18 8.04 1.92
N ASN A 418 -21.44 6.91 1.25
CA ASN A 418 -22.75 6.61 0.66
C ASN A 418 -23.82 6.52 1.75
N PHE A 419 -23.48 5.95 2.91
CA PHE A 419 -24.39 5.83 4.04
C PHE A 419 -24.71 7.20 4.66
N ILE A 420 -23.72 8.07 4.81
CA ILE A 420 -23.92 9.46 5.26
C ILE A 420 -24.82 10.22 4.28
N GLN A 421 -24.62 10.04 2.97
CA GLN A 421 -25.48 10.65 1.96
C GLN A 421 -26.92 10.14 2.04
N TYR A 422 -27.11 8.83 2.28
CA TYR A 422 -28.42 8.26 2.57
C TYR A 422 -29.07 8.89 3.81
N LEU A 423 -28.31 9.06 4.90
CA LEU A 423 -28.81 9.69 6.13
C LEU A 423 -29.25 11.14 5.91
N LYS A 424 -28.52 11.92 5.10
CA LYS A 424 -28.93 13.30 4.75
C LYS A 424 -30.28 13.36 4.00
N GLY A 425 -30.68 12.28 3.36
CA GLY A 425 -31.95 12.17 2.62
C GLY A 425 -33.13 11.67 3.45
N LEU A 426 -32.94 11.29 4.71
CA LEU A 426 -34.02 10.87 5.60
C LEU A 426 -34.87 12.06 6.06
N GLU A 427 -36.13 11.78 6.41
CA GLU A 427 -37.05 12.79 6.94
C GLU A 427 -36.53 13.36 8.27
N GLY A 428 -36.73 14.66 8.48
CA GLY A 428 -36.21 15.38 9.67
C GLY A 428 -36.65 14.78 11.00
N GLU A 429 -37.86 14.22 11.07
CA GLU A 429 -38.38 13.55 12.28
C GLU A 429 -37.56 12.32 12.69
N ILE A 430 -36.94 11.63 11.72
CA ILE A 430 -36.06 10.47 11.99
C ILE A 430 -34.67 10.94 12.42
N LEU A 431 -34.15 12.02 11.84
CA LEU A 431 -32.86 12.59 12.24
C LEU A 431 -32.90 13.20 13.65
N ASP A 432 -34.00 13.84 14.02
CA ASP A 432 -34.17 14.45 15.34
C ASP A 432 -34.10 13.40 16.47
N GLU A 433 -34.47 12.15 16.17
CA GLU A 433 -34.36 11.02 17.09
C GLU A 433 -32.94 10.45 17.24
N ILE A 434 -31.99 10.91 16.42
CA ILE A 434 -30.59 10.48 16.49
C ILE A 434 -29.69 11.71 16.69
N PRO A 435 -29.66 12.28 17.92
CA PRO A 435 -28.95 13.52 18.22
C PRO A 435 -27.47 13.50 17.78
N PHE A 436 -26.84 12.34 17.92
CA PHE A 436 -25.44 12.10 17.53
C PHE A 436 -25.19 12.30 16.03
N ILE A 437 -26.09 11.81 15.17
CA ILE A 437 -25.92 11.89 13.70
C ILE A 437 -26.19 13.32 13.22
N THR A 438 -27.15 14.02 13.81
CA THR A 438 -27.45 15.42 13.47
C THR A 438 -26.29 16.36 13.85
N GLU A 439 -25.61 16.10 14.98
CA GLU A 439 -24.39 16.82 15.39
C GLU A 439 -23.22 16.49 14.46
N GLN A 440 -22.99 15.22 14.14
CA GLN A 440 -21.90 14.78 13.26
C GLN A 440 -22.10 15.21 11.79
N LEU A 441 -23.34 15.23 11.29
CA LEU A 441 -23.70 15.79 9.99
C LEU A 441 -23.51 17.32 9.94
N GLY A 442 -23.74 18.00 11.06
CA GLY A 442 -23.46 19.43 11.22
C GLY A 442 -21.97 19.75 11.13
N ASP A 443 -21.13 18.95 11.80
CA ASP A 443 -19.66 19.10 11.75
C ASP A 443 -19.10 18.76 10.36
N LEU A 444 -19.62 17.72 9.70
CA LEU A 444 -19.25 17.36 8.32
C LEU A 444 -19.67 18.42 7.30
N ASN A 445 -20.79 19.12 7.49
CA ASN A 445 -21.20 20.22 6.60
C ASN A 445 -20.27 21.45 6.70
N ASN A 446 -19.58 21.65 7.83
CA ASN A 446 -18.56 22.69 7.98
C ASN A 446 -17.23 22.34 7.30
N GLU A 447 -16.91 21.05 7.15
CA GLU A 447 -15.74 20.58 6.37
C GLU A 447 -16.04 20.42 4.87
N HIS A 448 -17.29 20.10 4.50
CA HIS A 448 -17.70 19.98 3.09
C HIS A 448 -17.84 21.33 2.38
N THR A 449 -18.13 22.40 3.12
CA THR A 449 -18.18 23.77 2.56
C THR A 449 -16.80 24.32 2.22
N THR A 450 -15.75 23.92 2.93
CA THR A 450 -14.35 24.25 2.58
C THR A 450 -13.85 23.42 1.39
N SER A 451 -14.18 22.13 1.33
CA SER A 451 -13.72 21.24 0.25
C SER A 451 -14.49 21.39 -1.07
N GLU A 452 -15.79 21.67 -1.07
CA GLU A 452 -16.54 21.94 -2.31
C GLU A 452 -16.17 23.29 -2.94
N GLN A 453 -15.79 24.28 -2.12
CA GLN A 453 -15.35 25.59 -2.62
C GLN A 453 -13.92 25.51 -3.17
N GLU A 454 -13.06 24.65 -2.59
CA GLU A 454 -11.75 24.34 -3.14
C GLU A 454 -11.84 23.54 -4.45
N ILE A 455 -12.75 22.57 -4.57
CA ILE A 455 -12.94 21.79 -5.83
C ILE A 455 -13.54 22.66 -6.95
N ARG A 456 -14.53 23.53 -6.64
CA ARG A 456 -15.08 24.49 -7.63
C ARG A 456 -14.07 25.54 -8.07
N ASN A 457 -13.21 26.00 -7.16
CA ASN A 457 -12.11 26.91 -7.50
C ASN A 457 -11.00 26.19 -8.30
N HIS A 458 -10.79 24.89 -8.05
CA HIS A 458 -9.85 24.08 -8.82
C HIS A 458 -10.34 23.84 -10.25
N GLU A 459 -11.63 23.53 -10.46
CA GLU A 459 -12.22 23.36 -11.80
C GLU A 459 -12.27 24.68 -12.60
N ALA A 460 -12.51 25.82 -11.94
CA ALA A 460 -12.44 27.13 -12.58
C ALA A 460 -10.99 27.57 -12.94
N SER A 461 -9.99 27.11 -12.18
CA SER A 461 -8.57 27.36 -12.48
C SER A 461 -8.02 26.46 -13.61
N VAL A 462 -8.58 25.26 -13.78
CA VAL A 462 -8.16 24.29 -14.81
C VAL A 462 -8.73 24.65 -16.19
N LEU A 463 -9.87 25.35 -16.27
CA LEU A 463 -10.42 25.82 -17.54
C LEU A 463 -9.82 27.14 -18.07
N SER A 464 -8.95 27.83 -17.31
CA SER A 464 -8.44 29.16 -17.66
C SER A 464 -6.92 29.27 -17.90
N SER A 465 -6.18 28.16 -17.94
CA SER A 465 -4.71 28.20 -18.09
C SER A 465 -4.13 27.23 -19.14
N VAL A 466 -4.67 27.25 -20.36
CA VAL A 466 -3.88 26.89 -21.55
C VAL A 466 -3.29 28.18 -22.11
N GLY A 467 -2.06 28.51 -21.68
CA GLY A 467 -1.30 29.65 -22.21
C GLY A 467 -0.05 29.99 -21.40
N ASP A 468 1.10 29.67 -21.97
CA ASP A 468 2.46 30.24 -21.81
C ASP A 468 3.23 30.23 -20.47
N ASP A 469 4.42 29.62 -20.58
CA ASP A 469 5.77 30.02 -20.16
C ASP A 469 6.13 30.43 -18.71
N ASN A 470 7.11 29.64 -18.20
CA ASN A 470 8.30 29.99 -17.40
C ASN A 470 8.21 30.47 -15.92
N LEU A 471 9.10 29.82 -15.14
CA LEU A 471 9.87 30.27 -13.95
C LEU A 471 9.36 29.94 -12.52
N GLU A 472 10.25 29.22 -11.81
CA GLU A 472 10.56 29.11 -10.37
C GLU A 472 9.53 29.47 -9.27
N GLY A 473 9.34 28.55 -8.30
CA GLY A 473 8.75 28.87 -7.00
C GLY A 473 8.45 27.67 -6.09
N THR A 474 9.30 27.48 -5.08
CA THR A 474 9.16 26.71 -3.82
C THR A 474 7.79 26.13 -3.43
N ALA A 475 7.71 24.80 -3.29
CA ALA A 475 6.59 24.10 -2.65
C ALA A 475 6.82 23.95 -1.13
N THR A 476 6.00 24.64 -0.32
CA THR A 476 5.85 24.43 1.11
C THR A 476 5.03 23.15 1.37
N LEU A 477 5.61 22.22 2.13
CA LEU A 477 4.97 20.98 2.59
C LEU A 477 3.90 21.28 3.65
N SER A 478 2.66 20.84 3.43
CA SER A 478 1.68 20.61 4.50
C SER A 478 2.03 19.34 5.29
N PRO A 479 1.73 19.27 6.60
CA PRO A 479 2.10 18.12 7.42
C PRO A 479 1.16 16.91 7.17
N PRO A 480 1.62 15.68 7.41
CA PRO A 480 0.82 14.49 7.22
C PRO A 480 -0.22 14.35 8.35
N CYS A 481 -1.50 14.28 7.98
CA CYS A 481 -2.60 14.03 8.91
C CYS A 481 -2.56 12.55 9.34
N SER A 482 -2.33 12.28 10.63
CA SER A 482 -2.32 10.95 11.23
C SER A 482 -3.76 10.52 11.57
N SER A 483 -4.31 9.60 10.78
CA SER A 483 -5.68 9.10 10.96
C SER A 483 -5.75 7.90 11.92
N SER A 484 -5.89 8.16 13.21
CA SER A 484 -6.56 7.24 14.15
C SER A 484 -7.98 7.75 14.38
N LEU A 485 -8.98 6.86 14.40
CA LEU A 485 -10.35 7.24 14.79
C LEU A 485 -10.30 8.00 16.12
N PRO A 486 -10.89 9.21 16.22
CA PRO A 486 -10.77 10.04 17.42
C PRO A 486 -11.52 9.37 18.59
N MET A 487 -10.82 9.19 19.72
CA MET A 487 -11.39 8.68 20.96
C MET A 487 -12.58 9.56 21.40
N ARG A 488 -13.66 8.96 21.90
CA ARG A 488 -14.90 9.64 22.29
C ARG A 488 -15.06 9.63 23.81
N LEU A 489 -15.59 10.69 24.40
CA LEU A 489 -15.80 10.85 25.84
C LEU A 489 -17.20 11.40 26.10
N ILE A 490 -17.82 11.08 27.23
CA ILE A 490 -19.13 11.59 27.63
C ILE A 490 -18.95 12.60 28.76
N ILE A 491 -19.36 13.85 28.57
CA ILE A 491 -19.23 14.92 29.58
C ILE A 491 -20.59 15.30 30.21
N TYR A 492 -20.57 15.63 31.49
CA TYR A 492 -21.70 16.08 32.31
C TYR A 492 -21.36 17.42 32.97
N GLY A 493 -22.32 18.35 33.01
CA GLY A 493 -22.13 19.71 33.56
C GLY A 493 -22.48 19.89 35.04
N PHE A 494 -22.32 18.85 35.85
CA PHE A 494 -22.74 18.80 37.25
C PHE A 494 -21.85 17.84 38.05
N HIS A 495 -21.89 17.91 39.37
CA HIS A 495 -21.11 17.04 40.25
C HIS A 495 -21.70 15.61 40.27
N PRO A 496 -20.89 14.53 40.34
CA PRO A 496 -21.40 13.15 40.40
C PRO A 496 -22.48 12.93 41.48
N ASP A 497 -22.31 13.53 42.66
CA ASP A 497 -23.29 13.46 43.77
C ASP A 497 -24.63 14.17 43.51
N GLU A 498 -24.70 15.11 42.56
CA GLU A 498 -25.95 15.76 42.17
C GLU A 498 -26.82 14.83 41.30
N ALA A 499 -26.20 13.88 40.59
CA ALA A 499 -26.91 12.85 39.81
C ALA A 499 -27.79 11.95 40.68
N ASN A 500 -27.39 11.73 41.93
CA ASN A 500 -28.07 10.83 42.87
C ASN A 500 -29.24 11.49 43.64
N LYS A 501 -29.38 12.83 43.60
CA LYS A 501 -30.39 13.57 44.38
C LYS A 501 -31.64 13.96 43.59
N GLU A 502 -31.52 14.11 42.27
CA GLU A 502 -32.64 14.43 41.37
C GLU A 502 -32.87 13.23 40.45
N GLY A 503 -33.94 12.44 40.65
CA GLY A 503 -34.28 11.24 39.86
C GLY A 503 -34.60 11.47 38.37
N THR A 504 -34.07 12.53 37.76
CA THR A 504 -34.09 12.83 36.33
C THR A 504 -32.71 12.52 35.73
N SER A 505 -32.63 11.46 34.91
CA SER A 505 -31.44 11.12 34.11
C SER A 505 -31.10 12.29 33.17
N LYS A 506 -30.15 13.15 33.57
CA LYS A 506 -29.60 14.18 32.67
C LYS A 506 -28.64 13.48 31.70
N MET A 507 -29.01 13.43 30.42
CA MET A 507 -28.18 12.83 29.37
C MET A 507 -26.81 13.52 29.29
N GLY A 508 -25.75 12.71 29.28
CA GLY A 508 -24.38 13.17 29.05
C GLY A 508 -24.16 13.58 27.60
N LYS A 509 -23.22 14.50 27.37
CA LYS A 509 -22.91 15.02 26.03
C LYS A 509 -21.65 14.35 25.51
N LEU A 510 -21.71 13.71 24.34
CA LEU A 510 -20.54 13.09 23.74
C LEU A 510 -19.63 14.14 23.10
N ILE A 511 -18.33 13.97 23.25
CA ILE A 511 -17.29 14.79 22.63
C ILE A 511 -16.19 13.90 22.08
N HIS A 512 -15.45 14.39 21.09
CA HIS A 512 -14.16 13.82 20.76
C HIS A 512 -13.12 14.27 21.78
N MET A 513 -12.16 13.39 22.05
CA MET A 513 -11.03 13.67 22.92
C MET A 513 -10.25 14.87 22.36
N PRO A 514 -10.22 16.00 23.07
CA PRO A 514 -9.49 17.18 22.65
C PRO A 514 -7.98 17.00 22.87
N ASP A 515 -7.18 17.84 22.23
CA ASP A 515 -5.72 17.73 22.28
C ASP A 515 -5.14 18.29 23.60
N SER A 516 -5.94 19.02 24.38
CA SER A 516 -5.53 19.62 25.66
C SER A 516 -6.67 19.74 26.69
N MET A 517 -6.31 19.82 27.97
CA MET A 517 -7.27 19.99 29.08
C MET A 517 -7.99 21.35 29.01
N GLU A 518 -7.30 22.40 28.53
CA GLU A 518 -7.90 23.72 28.33
C GLU A 518 -9.01 23.67 27.26
N GLU A 519 -8.75 22.93 26.18
CA GLU A 519 -9.74 22.72 25.13
C GLU A 519 -10.93 21.90 25.63
N LEU A 520 -10.70 20.86 26.46
CA LEU A 520 -11.77 20.12 27.13
C LEU A 520 -12.68 21.03 27.97
N LEU A 521 -12.10 21.91 28.78
CA LEU A 521 -12.86 22.84 29.63
C LEU A 521 -13.61 23.89 28.79
N SER A 522 -13.00 24.38 27.70
CA SER A 522 -13.68 25.31 26.78
C SER A 522 -14.85 24.65 26.04
N LEU A 523 -14.69 23.38 25.66
CA LEU A 523 -15.71 22.58 25.00
C LEU A 523 -16.83 22.24 25.97
N ALA A 524 -16.49 21.94 27.23
CA ALA A 524 -17.45 21.75 28.31
C ALA A 524 -18.21 23.03 28.66
N GLU A 525 -17.56 24.20 28.66
CA GLU A 525 -18.23 25.48 28.86
C GLU A 525 -19.24 25.76 27.73
N LYS A 526 -18.83 25.53 26.48
CA LYS A 526 -19.68 25.68 25.30
C LYS A 526 -20.84 24.67 25.28
N LYS A 527 -20.57 23.39 25.61
CA LYS A 527 -21.57 22.31 25.54
C LYS A 527 -22.45 22.25 26.77
N CYS A 528 -21.92 22.37 27.99
CA CYS A 528 -22.67 22.23 29.24
C CYS A 528 -23.19 23.57 29.80
N GLY A 529 -22.76 24.71 29.24
CA GLY A 529 -23.25 26.04 29.63
C GLY A 529 -22.76 26.53 31.00
N LYS A 530 -21.79 25.84 31.59
CA LYS A 530 -21.15 26.20 32.86
C LYS A 530 -19.64 26.10 32.71
N ARG A 531 -18.92 27.08 33.23
CA ARG A 531 -17.45 27.08 33.23
C ARG A 531 -16.95 26.23 34.40
N GLY A 532 -16.65 24.97 34.12
CA GLY A 532 -16.06 24.09 35.11
C GLY A 532 -14.58 24.33 35.28
N THR A 533 -14.08 24.09 36.49
CA THR A 533 -12.63 24.19 36.82
C THR A 533 -12.03 22.84 37.17
N LYS A 534 -12.87 21.86 37.51
CA LYS A 534 -12.49 20.49 37.84
C LYS A 534 -13.15 19.50 36.89
N VAL A 535 -12.44 18.43 36.59
CA VAL A 535 -12.91 17.30 35.79
C VAL A 535 -12.83 16.07 36.68
N LEU A 536 -13.97 15.46 37.02
CA LEU A 536 -14.03 14.22 37.79
C LEU A 536 -14.49 13.06 36.91
N MET A 537 -14.09 11.83 37.23
CA MET A 537 -14.71 10.62 36.68
C MET A 537 -15.91 10.18 37.53
N ASP A 538 -16.64 9.17 37.06
CA ASP A 538 -17.83 8.60 37.73
C ASP A 538 -17.53 8.02 39.13
N ASP A 539 -16.27 7.64 39.39
CA ASP A 539 -15.80 7.17 40.69
C ASP A 539 -15.37 8.29 41.66
N GLY A 540 -15.51 9.56 41.24
CA GLY A 540 -15.14 10.75 42.01
C GLY A 540 -13.65 11.10 41.97
N SER A 541 -12.84 10.41 41.16
CA SER A 541 -11.42 10.73 40.97
C SER A 541 -11.22 11.94 40.04
N GLU A 542 -10.26 12.81 40.36
CA GLU A 542 -9.94 13.99 39.56
C GLU A 542 -9.01 13.65 38.38
N VAL A 543 -9.38 14.09 37.18
CA VAL A 543 -8.64 13.81 35.95
C VAL A 543 -7.57 14.88 35.75
N GLU A 544 -6.31 14.51 36.01
CA GLU A 544 -5.16 15.41 35.84
C GLU A 544 -4.50 15.31 34.44
N ASP A 545 -4.56 14.13 33.80
CA ASP A 545 -3.98 13.89 32.46
C ASP A 545 -5.03 13.22 31.55
N LEU A 546 -5.31 13.86 30.41
CA LEU A 546 -6.23 13.32 29.40
C LEU A 546 -5.81 11.94 28.89
N ARG A 547 -4.52 11.60 28.95
CA ARG A 547 -4.01 10.29 28.52
C ARG A 547 -4.49 9.11 29.36
N ALA A 548 -5.04 9.37 30.55
CA ALA A 548 -5.63 8.33 31.39
C ALA A 548 -7.01 7.89 30.91
N LEU A 549 -7.64 8.69 30.05
CA LEU A 549 -9.00 8.49 29.56
C LEU A 549 -9.07 7.43 28.46
N ARG A 550 -10.20 6.74 28.41
CA ARG A 550 -10.53 5.68 27.46
C ARG A 550 -11.80 6.02 26.70
N ASP A 551 -12.02 5.29 25.60
CA ASP A 551 -13.21 5.50 24.76
C ASP A 551 -14.50 5.24 25.57
N ASN A 552 -15.40 6.22 25.55
CA ASN A 552 -16.68 6.29 26.26
C ASN A 552 -16.58 6.52 27.79
N ASP A 553 -15.45 7.02 28.30
CA ASP A 553 -15.37 7.42 29.71
C ASP A 553 -16.33 8.58 30.03
N HIS A 554 -16.88 8.54 31.25
CA HIS A 554 -17.83 9.51 31.77
C HIS A 554 -17.12 10.55 32.65
N LEU A 555 -17.22 11.83 32.26
CA LEU A 555 -16.53 12.95 32.89
C LEU A 555 -17.52 13.99 33.40
N TYR A 556 -17.35 14.42 34.64
CA TYR A 556 -18.18 15.40 35.33
C TYR A 556 -17.39 16.69 35.51
N ILE A 557 -17.86 17.77 34.89
CA ILE A 557 -17.16 19.05 34.78
C ILE A 557 -18.05 20.13 35.41
N PHE A 558 -17.57 20.76 36.48
CA PHE A 558 -18.33 21.74 37.28
C PHE A 558 -17.48 22.87 37.86
#